data_AF-A0A7W3PDJ0-F1
#
_entry.id   AF-A0A7W3PDJ0-F1
#
_cell.length_a   1.000
_cell.length_b   1.000
_cell.length_c   1.000
_cell.angle_alpha   90.00
_cell.angle_beta   90.00
_cell.angle_gamma   90.00
#
_symmetry.space_group_name_H-M   'P 1'
#
loop_
_entity.id
_entity.type
_entity.pdbx_description
1 polymer ?
#
loop_
_entity_poly.entity_id
_entity_poly.type
_entity_poly.pdbx_seq_one_letter_code
_entity_poly.pdbx_strand_id
1 'polypeptide(L)'
;MNHAVTQEALQHADIAALTAQEHADASDAHALISHSVWRLLHSLGAPTGGRAMAFGHDPQILLSGDPARSELRDSDGFPLYSRWQATVPAPGAHRNIVGNAVPISRYPLNLETAPVFEVAVASMQYNDIRLRSREARVTRHRGFHIQAAEALTALAPGGHAVLLANHSILDFPDPQPWGELARIADFLGAVRLPSYALRAARACDAPVDVLILRRRETPFPDPKLQFPGVQWSPEDGLHESTYFTDHPDRVLGTRDVGTDYWGMKQLAVHDPDRTWPGRLNAALDDIAHHHGAHSDRPPGPPPASARPFPWPSATRPPGESPGPQL
;
A
#
# COMPACT_ATOMS: atom_id res chain seq x y z
N MET A 1 19.40 25.30 -30.39
CA MET A 1 18.74 24.12 -30.98
C MET A 1 18.32 23.21 -29.84
N ASN A 2 17.02 23.20 -29.48
CA ASN A 2 16.50 22.21 -28.53
C ASN A 2 16.44 20.88 -29.28
N HIS A 3 17.38 19.98 -29.01
CA HIS A 3 17.23 18.59 -29.43
C HIS A 3 16.04 18.02 -28.64
N ALA A 4 14.96 17.70 -29.34
CA ALA A 4 13.85 16.97 -28.73
C ALA A 4 14.41 15.66 -28.15
N VAL A 5 14.16 15.43 -26.87
CA VAL A 5 14.56 14.18 -26.19
C VAL A 5 13.90 13.01 -26.92
N THR A 6 14.68 11.99 -27.29
CA THR A 6 14.15 10.82 -27.98
C THR A 6 13.39 9.92 -27.00
N GLN A 7 12.39 9.20 -27.51
CA GLN A 7 11.64 8.21 -26.72
C GLN A 7 12.57 7.14 -26.11
N GLU A 8 13.58 6.73 -26.86
CA GLU A 8 14.61 5.78 -26.42
C GLU A 8 15.40 6.32 -25.21
N ALA A 9 15.76 7.60 -25.21
CA ALA A 9 16.47 8.21 -24.08
C ALA A 9 15.61 8.26 -22.81
N LEU A 10 14.30 8.51 -22.94
CA LEU A 10 13.35 8.44 -21.82
C LEU A 10 13.23 7.02 -21.26
N GLN A 11 13.16 6.02 -22.13
CA GLN A 11 13.09 4.60 -21.74
C GLN A 11 14.38 4.16 -21.02
N HIS A 12 15.57 4.55 -21.51
CA HIS A 12 16.82 4.28 -20.82
C HIS A 12 16.89 4.93 -19.44
N ALA A 13 16.38 6.16 -19.30
CA ALA A 13 16.30 6.84 -17.99
C ALA A 13 15.34 6.14 -17.03
N ASP A 14 14.23 5.60 -17.53
CA ASP A 14 13.28 4.82 -16.74
C ASP A 14 13.91 3.51 -16.27
N ILE A 15 14.62 2.79 -17.15
CA ILE A 15 15.37 1.57 -16.78
C ILE A 15 16.36 1.87 -15.66
N ALA A 16 17.12 2.97 -15.77
CA ALA A 16 18.07 3.36 -14.73
C ALA A 16 17.39 3.65 -13.38
N ALA A 17 16.21 4.28 -13.38
CA ALA A 17 15.44 4.53 -12.16
C ALA A 17 14.87 3.24 -11.55
N LEU A 18 14.40 2.32 -12.39
CA LEU A 18 13.93 1.00 -11.96
C LEU A 18 15.05 0.20 -11.31
N THR A 19 16.21 0.10 -11.97
CA THR A 19 17.39 -0.57 -11.42
C THR A 19 17.87 0.09 -10.12
N ALA A 20 17.85 1.42 -10.02
CA ALA A 20 18.21 2.11 -8.79
C ALA A 20 17.29 1.75 -7.62
N GLN A 21 15.99 1.62 -7.86
CA GLN A 21 15.03 1.21 -6.83
C GLN A 21 15.29 -0.21 -6.33
N GLU A 22 15.59 -1.16 -7.22
CA GLU A 22 15.87 -2.56 -6.87
C GLU A 22 17.06 -2.70 -5.91
N HIS A 23 18.04 -1.79 -5.98
CA HIS A 23 19.25 -1.83 -5.15
C HIS A 23 19.15 -0.98 -3.88
N ALA A 24 18.14 -0.11 -3.76
CA ALA A 24 18.00 0.80 -2.65
C ALA A 24 17.04 0.22 -1.59
N ASP A 25 17.50 0.17 -0.35
CA ASP A 25 16.76 -0.42 0.77
C ASP A 25 15.71 0.56 1.34
N ALA A 26 14.47 0.08 1.49
CA ALA A 26 13.36 0.80 2.11
C ALA A 26 12.86 0.12 3.40
N SER A 27 13.53 -0.92 3.88
CA SER A 27 13.06 -1.80 4.96
C SER A 27 12.74 -1.01 6.24
N ASP A 28 13.62 -0.11 6.66
CA ASP A 28 13.42 0.73 7.84
C ASP A 28 12.22 1.68 7.69
N ALA A 29 12.05 2.26 6.49
CA ALA A 29 10.92 3.13 6.21
C ALA A 29 9.60 2.36 6.19
N HIS A 30 9.57 1.18 5.58
CA HIS A 30 8.39 0.30 5.60
C HIS A 30 8.07 -0.20 7.01
N ALA A 31 9.06 -0.50 7.84
CA ALA A 31 8.84 -0.82 9.24
C ALA A 31 8.21 0.36 9.98
N LEU A 32 8.76 1.58 9.85
CA LEU A 32 8.19 2.79 10.44
C LEU A 32 6.73 3.03 10.00
N ILE A 33 6.46 2.94 8.70
CA ILE A 33 5.10 3.12 8.16
C ILE A 33 4.17 2.01 8.65
N SER A 34 4.62 0.75 8.70
CA SER A 34 3.84 -0.38 9.22
C SER A 34 3.31 -0.10 10.63
N HIS A 35 4.14 0.43 11.52
CA HIS A 35 3.71 0.79 12.88
C HIS A 35 2.57 1.82 12.89
N SER A 36 2.67 2.87 12.06
CA SER A 36 1.63 3.90 11.94
C SER A 36 0.35 3.35 11.30
N VAL A 37 0.48 2.50 10.29
CA VAL A 37 -0.64 1.86 9.58
C VAL A 37 -1.40 0.90 10.49
N TRP A 38 -0.74 0.09 11.30
CA TRP A 38 -1.44 -0.83 12.21
C TRP A 38 -2.17 -0.10 13.35
N ARG A 39 -1.64 1.04 13.81
CA ARG A 39 -2.37 1.93 14.73
C ARG A 39 -3.67 2.45 14.09
N LEU A 40 -3.58 2.98 12.87
CA LEU A 40 -4.73 3.42 12.08
C LEU A 40 -5.76 2.31 11.95
N LEU A 41 -5.34 1.12 11.50
CA LEU A 41 -6.23 0.00 11.24
C LEU A 41 -7.00 -0.43 12.50
N HIS A 42 -6.34 -0.45 13.66
CA HIS A 42 -7.02 -0.71 14.93
C HIS A 42 -8.03 0.37 15.29
N SER A 43 -7.70 1.64 15.10
CA SER A 43 -8.62 2.76 15.34
C SER A 43 -9.82 2.76 14.38
N LEU A 44 -9.64 2.22 13.17
CA LEU A 44 -10.71 1.95 12.20
C LEU A 44 -11.52 0.67 12.50
N GLY A 45 -11.17 -0.08 13.54
CA GLY A 45 -11.90 -1.26 14.00
C GLY A 45 -11.45 -2.59 13.42
N ALA A 46 -10.25 -2.69 12.83
CA ALA A 46 -9.70 -3.97 12.38
C ALA A 46 -9.63 -4.99 13.55
N PRO A 47 -10.29 -6.15 13.45
CA PRO A 47 -10.44 -7.06 14.58
C PRO A 47 -9.16 -7.83 14.82
N THR A 48 -8.65 -7.80 16.06
CA THR A 48 -7.52 -8.65 16.48
C THR A 48 -7.84 -10.13 16.22
N GLY A 49 -6.90 -10.85 15.60
CA GLY A 49 -7.09 -12.22 15.14
C GLY A 49 -7.82 -12.36 13.79
N GLY A 50 -8.30 -11.26 13.22
CA GLY A 50 -8.81 -11.20 11.84
C GLY A 50 -7.74 -11.53 10.80
N ARG A 51 -8.10 -11.60 9.53
CA ARG A 51 -7.15 -11.93 8.45
C ARG A 51 -6.63 -10.68 7.78
N ALA A 52 -5.31 -10.60 7.63
CA ALA A 52 -4.64 -9.53 6.91
C ALA A 52 -3.85 -10.11 5.73
N MET A 53 -3.77 -9.35 4.65
CA MET A 53 -2.88 -9.62 3.53
C MET A 53 -1.96 -8.45 3.23
N ALA A 54 -0.81 -8.74 2.65
CA ALA A 54 0.05 -7.73 2.07
C ALA A 54 0.70 -8.17 0.76
N PHE A 55 1.06 -7.20 -0.07
CA PHE A 55 1.71 -7.42 -1.36
C PHE A 55 2.51 -6.20 -1.79
N GLY A 56 3.29 -6.35 -2.86
CA GLY A 56 4.17 -5.30 -3.36
C GLY A 56 5.58 -5.37 -2.75
N HIS A 57 6.18 -4.22 -2.42
CA HIS A 57 7.50 -4.15 -1.80
C HIS A 57 7.44 -4.39 -0.28
N ASP A 58 8.37 -5.18 0.24
CA ASP A 58 8.47 -5.59 1.64
C ASP A 58 7.15 -6.01 2.33
N PRO A 59 6.31 -6.86 1.69
CA PRO A 59 5.02 -7.25 2.26
C PRO A 59 5.16 -7.94 3.63
N GLN A 60 6.28 -8.63 3.85
CA GLN A 60 6.64 -9.24 5.12
C GLN A 60 6.88 -8.21 6.23
N ILE A 61 7.51 -7.08 5.90
CA ILE A 61 7.77 -5.98 6.82
C ILE A 61 6.47 -5.20 7.05
N LEU A 62 5.67 -4.98 6.01
CA LEU A 62 4.36 -4.32 6.16
C LEU A 62 3.44 -5.07 7.12
N LEU A 63 3.44 -6.41 7.09
CA LEU A 63 2.65 -7.22 8.03
C LEU A 63 3.25 -7.34 9.43
N SER A 64 4.59 -7.38 9.55
CA SER A 64 5.24 -7.66 10.83
C SER A 64 5.73 -6.42 11.57
N GLY A 65 6.01 -5.32 10.89
CA GLY A 65 6.73 -4.16 11.41
C GLY A 65 8.22 -4.43 11.68
N ASP A 66 8.75 -5.60 11.33
CA ASP A 66 10.13 -6.01 11.62
C ASP A 66 11.01 -5.83 10.38
N PRO A 67 11.95 -4.85 10.36
CA PRO A 67 12.81 -4.61 9.21
C PRO A 67 13.82 -5.75 8.99
N ALA A 68 14.10 -6.58 10.01
CA ALA A 68 14.99 -7.72 9.88
C ALA A 68 14.30 -8.94 9.23
N ARG A 69 13.01 -8.86 8.94
CA ARG A 69 12.27 -9.98 8.34
C ARG A 69 12.64 -10.16 6.87
N SER A 70 13.34 -11.26 6.59
CA SER A 70 13.77 -11.61 5.24
C SER A 70 12.60 -11.93 4.30
N GLU A 71 12.66 -11.39 3.08
CA GLU A 71 11.86 -11.88 1.97
C GLU A 71 12.47 -13.18 1.43
N LEU A 72 11.65 -14.23 1.31
CA LEU A 72 12.08 -15.49 0.74
C LEU A 72 12.24 -15.35 -0.77
N ARG A 73 13.41 -15.73 -1.30
CA ARG A 73 13.77 -15.63 -2.72
C ARG A 73 14.19 -16.98 -3.27
N ASP A 74 13.98 -17.19 -4.57
CA ASP A 74 14.44 -18.39 -5.27
C ASP A 74 15.95 -18.32 -5.58
N SER A 75 16.46 -19.32 -6.30
CA SER A 75 17.88 -19.37 -6.68
C SER A 75 18.33 -18.24 -7.59
N ASP A 76 17.39 -17.62 -8.32
CA ASP A 76 17.63 -16.51 -9.25
C ASP A 76 17.44 -15.15 -8.56
N GLY A 77 17.09 -15.14 -7.27
CA GLY A 77 16.89 -13.93 -6.48
C GLY A 77 15.50 -13.32 -6.63
N PHE A 78 14.57 -13.96 -7.35
CA PHE A 78 13.20 -13.47 -7.44
C PHE A 78 12.42 -13.77 -6.16
N PRO A 79 11.53 -12.88 -5.71
CA PRO A 79 10.64 -13.16 -4.60
C PRO A 79 9.84 -14.44 -4.84
N LEU A 80 9.90 -15.38 -3.91
CA LEU A 80 9.12 -16.63 -4.00
C LEU A 80 7.61 -16.37 -3.91
N TYR A 81 7.23 -15.26 -3.27
CA TYR A 81 5.84 -14.95 -2.96
C TYR A 81 5.52 -13.49 -3.24
N SER A 82 4.57 -13.24 -4.15
CA SER A 82 4.07 -11.89 -4.45
C SER A 82 3.00 -11.40 -3.46
N ARG A 83 2.41 -12.30 -2.67
CA ARG A 83 1.37 -11.99 -1.68
C ARG A 83 1.58 -12.79 -0.40
N TRP A 84 1.34 -12.12 0.72
CA TRP A 84 1.57 -12.60 2.08
C TRP A 84 0.29 -12.47 2.90
N GLN A 85 0.12 -13.32 3.90
CA GLN A 85 -1.01 -13.23 4.83
C GLN A 85 -0.57 -13.41 6.28
N ALA A 86 -1.25 -12.73 7.19
CA ALA A 86 -1.05 -12.84 8.62
C ALA A 86 -2.39 -12.72 9.36
N THR A 87 -2.36 -12.97 10.66
CA THR A 87 -3.44 -12.55 11.54
C THR A 87 -3.24 -11.09 11.92
N VAL A 88 -4.33 -10.31 11.97
CA VAL A 88 -4.33 -8.96 12.52
C VAL A 88 -3.80 -9.05 13.96
N PRO A 89 -2.67 -8.39 14.27
CA PRO A 89 -2.03 -8.53 15.56
C PRO A 89 -2.81 -7.83 16.68
N ALA A 90 -2.41 -8.03 17.93
CA ALA A 90 -2.94 -7.24 19.03
C ALA A 90 -2.38 -5.80 18.97
N PRO A 91 -3.16 -4.78 19.40
CA PRO A 91 -2.67 -3.41 19.45
C PRO A 91 -1.33 -3.30 20.16
N GLY A 92 -0.36 -2.68 19.51
CA GLY A 92 0.99 -2.49 20.05
C GLY A 92 1.95 -3.67 19.88
N ALA A 93 1.54 -4.78 19.26
CA ALA A 93 2.43 -5.93 19.03
C ALA A 93 3.70 -5.58 18.23
N HIS A 94 3.63 -4.60 17.33
CA HIS A 94 4.78 -4.13 16.56
C HIS A 94 5.84 -3.42 17.42
N ARG A 95 5.48 -2.88 18.59
CA ARG A 95 6.39 -2.06 19.42
C ARG A 95 7.45 -2.86 20.19
N ASN A 96 7.31 -4.18 20.30
CA ASN A 96 8.13 -5.03 21.18
C ASN A 96 8.79 -6.21 20.45
N ILE A 97 9.12 -6.06 19.15
CA ILE A 97 9.62 -7.20 18.37
C ILE A 97 11.12 -7.39 18.58
N VAL A 98 11.46 -8.42 19.37
CA VAL A 98 12.74 -9.15 19.29
C VAL A 98 12.39 -10.56 18.83
N GLY A 99 12.59 -10.85 17.54
CA GLY A 99 12.38 -12.18 16.94
C GLY A 99 10.91 -12.60 16.79
N ASN A 100 10.52 -13.01 15.58
CA ASN A 100 9.36 -13.85 15.22
C ASN A 100 7.98 -13.62 15.92
N ALA A 101 7.74 -12.49 16.58
CA ALA A 101 6.57 -12.28 17.44
C ALA A 101 5.23 -12.14 16.69
N VAL A 102 5.25 -11.86 15.38
CA VAL A 102 4.07 -12.00 14.52
C VAL A 102 4.20 -13.30 13.72
N PRO A 103 3.42 -14.35 14.06
CA PRO A 103 3.38 -15.56 13.27
C PRO A 103 2.67 -15.25 11.93
N ILE A 104 3.45 -14.83 10.92
CA ILE A 104 3.04 -14.89 9.51
C ILE A 104 2.86 -16.37 9.20
N SER A 105 1.63 -16.83 9.35
CA SER A 105 1.37 -18.26 9.53
C SER A 105 1.35 -19.04 8.22
N ARG A 106 1.27 -18.40 7.05
CA ARG A 106 0.88 -19.11 5.81
C ARG A 106 1.39 -18.41 4.53
N TYR A 107 2.02 -19.19 3.65
CA TYR A 107 2.47 -18.86 2.28
C TYR A 107 2.02 -19.95 1.32
N PRO A 108 1.81 -19.73 0.01
CA PRO A 108 1.36 -18.55 -0.76
C PRO A 108 -0.17 -18.32 -0.69
N LEU A 109 -0.65 -17.20 -1.22
CA LEU A 109 -2.08 -16.86 -1.26
C LEU A 109 -2.62 -16.85 -2.70
N ASN A 110 -3.57 -17.74 -2.99
CA ASN A 110 -4.44 -17.61 -4.16
C ASN A 110 -5.70 -16.82 -3.76
N LEU A 111 -5.88 -15.62 -4.28
CA LEU A 111 -7.05 -14.77 -3.98
C LEU A 111 -8.37 -15.39 -4.46
N GLU A 112 -8.35 -16.29 -5.44
CA GLU A 112 -9.55 -16.97 -5.93
C GLU A 112 -10.12 -17.96 -4.91
N THR A 113 -9.26 -18.55 -4.08
CA THR A 113 -9.63 -19.59 -3.09
C THR A 113 -9.43 -19.13 -1.65
N ALA A 114 -8.86 -17.94 -1.46
CA ALA A 114 -8.68 -17.34 -0.16
C ALA A 114 -10.03 -17.05 0.49
N PRO A 115 -10.20 -17.33 1.79
CA PRO A 115 -11.28 -16.69 2.53
C PRO A 115 -11.13 -15.18 2.46
N VAL A 116 -12.16 -14.47 2.89
CA VAL A 116 -12.17 -13.01 2.90
C VAL A 116 -11.20 -12.44 3.95
N PHE A 117 -10.62 -11.26 3.69
CA PHE A 117 -9.69 -10.53 4.56
C PHE A 117 -10.37 -9.34 5.23
N GLU A 118 -9.89 -8.95 6.41
CA GLU A 118 -10.33 -7.72 7.10
C GLU A 118 -9.42 -6.54 6.75
N VAL A 119 -8.16 -6.83 6.39
CA VAL A 119 -7.13 -5.83 6.14
C VAL A 119 -6.28 -6.19 4.92
N ALA A 120 -5.96 -5.19 4.12
CA ALA A 120 -4.97 -5.25 3.04
C ALA A 120 -3.96 -4.11 3.22
N VAL A 121 -2.66 -4.40 3.19
CA VAL A 121 -1.61 -3.38 3.21
C VAL A 121 -0.65 -3.62 2.05
N ALA A 122 -0.37 -2.63 1.22
CA ALA A 122 0.52 -2.83 0.08
C ALA A 122 1.43 -1.65 -0.17
N SER A 123 2.69 -1.93 -0.53
CA SER A 123 3.60 -0.93 -1.08
C SER A 123 3.77 -1.19 -2.57
N MET A 124 3.13 -0.39 -3.40
CA MET A 124 3.09 -0.61 -4.85
C MET A 124 4.50 -0.54 -5.43
N GLN A 125 4.81 -1.42 -6.38
CA GLN A 125 6.11 -1.40 -7.04
C GLN A 125 6.37 -0.03 -7.69
N TYR A 126 7.61 0.43 -7.66
CA TYR A 126 8.01 1.69 -8.32
C TYR A 126 7.29 2.93 -7.77
N ASN A 127 6.80 2.90 -6.52
CA ASN A 127 6.01 3.99 -5.93
C ASN A 127 6.82 5.25 -5.59
N ASP A 128 8.13 5.17 -5.35
CA ASP A 128 8.99 6.32 -5.02
C ASP A 128 9.91 6.76 -6.18
N ILE A 129 9.71 6.25 -7.40
CA ILE A 129 10.50 6.68 -8.58
C ILE A 129 9.70 7.53 -9.57
N ARG A 130 10.42 8.36 -10.33
CA ARG A 130 9.86 9.17 -11.42
C ARG A 130 10.06 8.47 -12.76
N LEU A 131 8.96 7.99 -13.35
CA LEU A 131 8.94 7.48 -14.71
C LEU A 131 8.68 8.63 -15.69
N ARG A 132 9.40 8.62 -16.80
CA ARG A 132 9.46 9.68 -17.80
C ARG A 132 8.70 9.28 -19.05
N SER A 133 8.90 8.06 -19.52
CA SER A 133 8.17 7.55 -20.67
C SER A 133 6.67 7.51 -20.35
N ARG A 134 5.86 7.89 -21.35
CA ARG A 134 4.40 7.83 -21.23
C ARG A 134 3.92 6.41 -20.98
N GLU A 135 4.51 5.44 -21.67
CA GLU A 135 4.18 4.03 -21.57
C GLU A 135 4.36 3.49 -20.15
N ALA A 136 5.53 3.70 -19.53
CA ALA A 136 5.79 3.21 -18.19
C ALA A 136 4.86 3.85 -17.15
N ARG A 137 4.54 5.16 -17.30
CA ARG A 137 3.53 5.83 -16.46
C ARG A 137 2.16 5.17 -16.62
N VAL A 138 1.66 5.00 -17.85
CA VAL A 138 0.36 4.35 -18.11
C VAL A 138 0.32 2.94 -17.52
N THR A 139 1.39 2.16 -17.68
CA THR A 139 1.50 0.81 -17.11
C THR A 139 1.42 0.84 -15.58
N ARG A 140 2.14 1.75 -14.91
CA ARG A 140 2.02 1.95 -13.46
C ARG A 140 0.59 2.27 -13.05
N HIS A 141 -0.04 3.25 -13.72
CA HIS A 141 -1.41 3.66 -13.41
C HIS A 141 -2.39 2.50 -13.55
N ARG A 142 -2.33 1.76 -14.64
CA ARG A 142 -3.19 0.58 -14.87
C ARG A 142 -2.92 -0.51 -13.83
N GLY A 143 -1.64 -0.80 -13.57
CA GLY A 143 -1.23 -1.81 -12.59
C GLY A 143 -1.71 -1.49 -11.18
N PHE A 144 -1.66 -0.22 -10.77
CA PHE A 144 -2.20 0.22 -9.47
C PHE A 144 -3.70 -0.10 -9.37
N HIS A 145 -4.51 0.34 -10.34
CA HIS A 145 -5.97 0.21 -10.26
C HIS A 145 -6.42 -1.25 -10.27
N ILE A 146 -5.78 -2.10 -11.07
CA ILE A 146 -6.04 -3.55 -11.08
C ILE A 146 -5.74 -4.15 -9.71
N GLN A 147 -4.55 -3.91 -9.16
CA GLN A 147 -4.16 -4.47 -7.87
C GLN A 147 -5.00 -3.92 -6.70
N ALA A 148 -5.38 -2.64 -6.74
CA ALA A 148 -6.28 -2.05 -5.77
C ALA A 148 -7.68 -2.69 -5.82
N ALA A 149 -8.22 -2.93 -7.03
CA ALA A 149 -9.51 -3.58 -7.21
C ALA A 149 -9.49 -5.04 -6.73
N GLU A 150 -8.42 -5.78 -7.04
CA GLU A 150 -8.20 -7.14 -6.52
C GLU A 150 -8.14 -7.13 -4.98
N ALA A 151 -7.38 -6.20 -4.41
CA ALA A 151 -7.23 -6.09 -2.97
C ALA A 151 -8.58 -5.81 -2.28
N LEU A 152 -9.34 -4.84 -2.79
CA LEU A 152 -10.66 -4.47 -2.29
C LEU A 152 -11.72 -5.57 -2.51
N THR A 153 -11.56 -6.42 -3.52
CA THR A 153 -12.47 -7.54 -3.76
C THR A 153 -12.21 -8.70 -2.81
N ALA A 154 -10.97 -8.88 -2.38
CA ALA A 154 -10.62 -9.88 -1.37
C ALA A 154 -10.94 -9.45 0.08
N LEU A 155 -11.32 -8.18 0.29
CA LEU A 155 -11.73 -7.66 1.60
C LEU A 155 -13.21 -7.93 1.90
N ALA A 156 -13.49 -8.10 3.19
CA ALA A 156 -14.86 -8.17 3.70
C ALA A 156 -15.51 -6.80 3.53
N PRO A 157 -16.85 -6.74 3.36
CA PRO A 157 -17.59 -5.50 3.56
C PRO A 157 -17.18 -4.85 4.89
N GLY A 158 -16.70 -3.61 4.84
CA GLY A 158 -16.16 -2.87 5.99
C GLY A 158 -14.66 -3.05 6.24
N GLY A 159 -14.00 -3.98 5.54
CA GLY A 159 -12.56 -4.18 5.60
C GLY A 159 -11.77 -3.01 5.01
N HIS A 160 -10.52 -2.85 5.43
CA HIS A 160 -9.70 -1.67 5.09
C HIS A 160 -8.49 -2.03 4.23
N ALA A 161 -8.22 -1.20 3.22
CA ALA A 161 -7.00 -1.26 2.42
C ALA A 161 -6.15 -0.02 2.68
N VAL A 162 -4.84 -0.22 2.93
CA VAL A 162 -3.84 0.85 3.01
C VAL A 162 -2.79 0.63 1.93
N LEU A 163 -2.74 1.53 0.95
CA LEU A 163 -1.94 1.36 -0.26
C LEU A 163 -0.93 2.50 -0.39
N LEU A 164 0.36 2.19 -0.38
CA LEU A 164 1.43 3.16 -0.65
C LEU A 164 1.65 3.20 -2.15
N ALA A 165 1.36 4.34 -2.78
CA ALA A 165 1.43 4.51 -4.22
C ALA A 165 2.18 5.79 -4.59
N ASN A 166 2.68 5.86 -5.82
CA ASN A 166 3.27 7.10 -6.31
C ASN A 166 2.23 8.23 -6.28
N HIS A 167 2.64 9.45 -5.92
CA HIS A 167 1.73 10.61 -5.89
C HIS A 167 0.93 10.79 -7.18
N SER A 168 1.53 10.41 -8.32
CA SER A 168 0.90 10.57 -9.62
C SER A 168 -0.46 9.87 -9.68
N ILE A 169 -0.68 8.80 -8.91
CA ILE A 169 -1.95 8.05 -8.88
C ILE A 169 -3.14 8.94 -8.49
N LEU A 170 -3.02 9.75 -7.44
CA LEU A 170 -4.08 10.69 -7.04
C LEU A 170 -4.09 11.97 -7.88
N ASP A 171 -2.96 12.31 -8.49
CA ASP A 171 -2.80 13.51 -9.32
C ASP A 171 -3.15 13.27 -10.81
N PHE A 172 -3.61 12.06 -11.17
CA PHE A 172 -3.85 11.69 -12.56
C PHE A 172 -5.13 12.34 -13.11
N PRO A 173 -5.06 13.11 -14.21
CA PRO A 173 -6.21 13.90 -14.67
C PRO A 173 -7.39 13.09 -15.17
N ASP A 174 -7.16 11.86 -15.63
CA ASP A 174 -8.23 10.99 -16.11
C ASP A 174 -8.92 10.30 -14.92
N PRO A 175 -10.20 10.58 -14.67
CA PRO A 175 -10.93 9.99 -13.56
C PRO A 175 -11.43 8.57 -13.86
N GLN A 176 -11.39 8.11 -15.12
CA GLN A 176 -11.96 6.79 -15.50
C GLN A 176 -11.40 5.62 -14.68
N PRO A 177 -10.09 5.53 -14.40
CA PRO A 177 -9.54 4.44 -13.59
C PRO A 177 -10.14 4.35 -12.18
N TRP A 178 -10.52 5.48 -11.58
CA TRP A 178 -11.18 5.52 -10.27
C TRP A 178 -12.63 5.04 -10.31
N GLY A 179 -13.28 5.04 -11.47
CA GLY A 179 -14.67 4.66 -11.63
C GLY A 179 -14.99 3.26 -11.11
N GLU A 180 -14.12 2.27 -11.36
CA GLU A 180 -14.32 0.90 -10.86
C GLU A 180 -14.11 0.80 -9.35
N LEU A 181 -13.06 1.45 -8.83
CA LEU A 181 -12.80 1.48 -7.39
C LEU A 181 -13.94 2.19 -6.64
N ALA A 182 -14.47 3.28 -7.19
CA ALA A 182 -15.60 4.02 -6.65
C ALA A 182 -16.89 3.21 -6.57
N ARG A 183 -17.03 2.12 -7.34
CA ARG A 183 -18.19 1.21 -7.22
C ARG A 183 -18.13 0.31 -5.99
N ILE A 184 -16.93 0.05 -5.47
CA ILE A 184 -16.72 -0.94 -4.42
C ILE A 184 -16.07 -0.40 -3.14
N ALA A 185 -15.52 0.81 -3.17
CA ALA A 185 -14.75 1.36 -2.07
C ALA A 185 -15.11 2.80 -1.72
N ASP A 186 -14.99 3.10 -0.44
CA ASP A 186 -15.04 4.45 0.11
C ASP A 186 -13.60 4.96 0.27
N PHE A 187 -13.34 6.20 -0.15
CA PHE A 187 -12.07 6.89 0.08
C PHE A 187 -12.12 7.56 1.46
N LEU A 188 -11.32 7.08 2.41
CA LEU A 188 -11.27 7.64 3.77
C LEU A 188 -10.23 8.76 3.90
N GLY A 189 -9.26 8.82 2.99
CA GLY A 189 -8.23 9.84 3.00
C GLY A 189 -6.91 9.36 2.42
N ALA A 190 -5.94 10.26 2.40
CA ALA A 190 -4.58 9.98 2.01
C ALA A 190 -3.57 10.83 2.80
N VAL A 191 -2.31 10.43 2.80
CA VAL A 191 -1.20 11.22 3.36
C VAL A 191 -0.02 11.16 2.39
N ARG A 192 0.45 12.32 1.93
CA ARG A 192 1.59 12.44 1.00
C ARG A 192 2.89 12.58 1.78
N LEU A 193 3.76 11.59 1.64
CA LEU A 193 5.05 11.52 2.30
C LEU A 193 6.11 12.36 1.56
N PRO A 194 7.20 12.77 2.25
CA PRO A 194 8.34 13.38 1.61
C PRO A 194 8.93 12.51 0.50
N SER A 195 9.57 13.17 -0.48
CA SER A 195 10.24 12.53 -1.62
C SER A 195 11.25 11.44 -1.24
N TYR A 196 11.89 11.55 -0.07
CA TYR A 196 12.90 10.60 0.41
C TYR A 196 12.36 9.57 1.41
N ALA A 197 11.04 9.56 1.69
CA ALA A 197 10.47 8.88 2.84
C ALA A 197 10.72 7.37 2.84
N LEU A 198 10.67 6.73 1.67
CA LEU A 198 11.00 5.31 1.54
C LEU A 198 12.52 5.11 1.42
N ARG A 199 13.16 5.86 0.52
CA ARG A 199 14.57 5.71 0.19
C ARG A 199 15.22 7.07 0.02
N ALA A 200 16.38 7.28 0.66
CA ALA A 200 17.19 8.47 0.44
C ALA A 200 18.18 8.27 -0.72
N ALA A 201 17.70 7.73 -1.85
CA ALA A 201 18.51 7.41 -3.02
C ALA A 201 18.15 8.31 -4.22
N ARG A 202 19.17 8.72 -4.99
CA ARG A 202 18.97 9.46 -6.24
C ARG A 202 18.13 8.58 -7.20
N ALA A 203 17.14 9.17 -7.86
CA ALA A 203 16.11 8.50 -8.68
C ALA A 203 14.95 7.82 -7.92
N CYS A 204 15.03 7.69 -6.58
CA CYS A 204 13.93 7.29 -5.70
C CYS A 204 13.43 8.49 -4.89
N ASP A 205 13.15 9.59 -5.57
CA ASP A 205 12.83 10.89 -4.98
C ASP A 205 11.40 11.39 -5.30
N ALA A 206 10.51 10.48 -5.72
CA ALA A 206 9.11 10.81 -5.94
C ALA A 206 8.33 10.74 -4.61
N PRO A 207 7.46 11.73 -4.32
CA PRO A 207 6.53 11.62 -3.22
C PRO A 207 5.65 10.37 -3.34
N VAL A 208 5.38 9.74 -2.19
CA VAL A 208 4.53 8.55 -2.05
C VAL A 208 3.30 8.93 -1.24
N ASP A 209 2.13 8.54 -1.72
CA ASP A 209 0.88 8.70 -1.01
C ASP A 209 0.53 7.41 -0.26
N VAL A 210 0.18 7.52 1.01
CA VAL A 210 -0.48 6.47 1.79
C VAL A 210 -1.98 6.66 1.60
N LEU A 211 -2.63 5.81 0.80
CA LEU A 211 -4.07 5.86 0.53
C LEU A 211 -4.83 4.93 1.49
N ILE A 212 -5.93 5.41 2.09
CA ILE A 212 -6.76 4.66 3.01
C ILE A 212 -8.15 4.48 2.37
N LEU A 213 -8.50 3.23 2.09
CA LEU A 213 -9.76 2.86 1.47
C LEU A 213 -10.52 1.89 2.37
N ARG A 214 -11.84 1.95 2.34
CA ARG A 214 -12.72 0.96 2.99
C ARG A 214 -13.53 0.23 1.93
N ARG A 215 -13.55 -1.11 1.98
CA ARG A 215 -14.46 -1.91 1.17
C ARG A 215 -15.88 -1.59 1.61
N ARG A 216 -16.70 -1.08 0.70
CA ARG A 216 -18.04 -0.58 1.00
C ARG A 216 -18.94 -1.68 1.55
N GLU A 217 -19.67 -1.37 2.62
CA GLU A 217 -20.66 -2.27 3.22
C GLU A 217 -22.00 -2.23 2.48
N THR A 218 -22.40 -1.05 2.01
CA THR A 218 -23.68 -0.79 1.36
C THR A 218 -23.54 -0.69 -0.17
N PRO A 219 -24.59 -0.96 -0.94
CA PRO A 219 -24.53 -0.77 -2.40
C PRO A 219 -24.50 0.73 -2.80
N PHE A 220 -24.87 1.63 -1.89
CA PHE A 220 -24.93 3.07 -2.16
C PHE A 220 -23.65 3.77 -1.68
N PRO A 221 -23.01 4.60 -2.52
CA PRO A 221 -21.83 5.37 -2.13
C PRO A 221 -22.22 6.49 -1.15
N ASP A 222 -21.40 6.72 -0.12
CA ASP A 222 -21.48 7.92 0.70
C ASP A 222 -20.93 9.12 -0.10
N PRO A 223 -21.71 10.18 -0.34
CA PRO A 223 -21.24 11.37 -1.05
C PRO A 223 -20.03 12.05 -0.41
N LYS A 224 -19.78 11.83 0.89
CA LYS A 224 -18.63 12.40 1.62
C LYS A 224 -17.35 11.57 1.49
N LEU A 225 -17.42 10.34 0.99
CA LEU A 225 -16.29 9.41 0.90
C LEU A 225 -15.92 9.10 -0.55
N GLN A 226 -16.13 10.09 -1.43
CA GLN A 226 -15.80 9.98 -2.86
C GLN A 226 -14.31 10.12 -3.09
N PHE A 227 -13.82 9.48 -4.15
CA PHE A 227 -12.47 9.72 -4.64
C PHE A 227 -12.32 11.18 -5.08
N PRO A 228 -11.17 11.81 -4.80
CA PRO A 228 -10.99 13.22 -5.10
C PRO A 228 -10.90 13.49 -6.60
N GLY A 229 -11.26 14.71 -6.98
CA GLY A 229 -10.98 15.22 -8.31
C GLY A 229 -9.52 15.62 -8.47
N VAL A 230 -9.20 16.16 -9.64
CA VAL A 230 -7.89 16.69 -9.96
C VAL A 230 -8.06 18.09 -10.53
N GLN A 231 -7.20 19.01 -10.10
CA GLN A 231 -7.16 20.38 -10.61
C GLN A 231 -5.82 20.68 -11.28
N TRP A 232 -5.85 21.57 -12.27
CA TRP A 232 -4.65 22.08 -12.92
C TRP A 232 -4.11 23.28 -12.15
N SER A 233 -2.83 23.27 -11.77
CA SER A 233 -2.10 24.45 -11.28
C SER A 233 -1.43 25.16 -12.45
N PRO A 234 -1.90 26.37 -12.85
CA PRO A 234 -1.26 27.13 -13.92
C PRO A 234 0.14 27.62 -13.56
N GLU A 235 0.40 27.87 -12.27
CA GLU A 235 1.69 28.34 -11.76
C GLU A 235 2.76 27.25 -11.88
N ASP A 236 2.41 26.03 -11.49
CA ASP A 236 3.36 24.92 -11.47
C ASP A 236 3.42 24.13 -12.78
N GLY A 237 2.36 24.22 -13.58
CA GLY A 237 2.21 23.44 -14.81
C GLY A 237 2.00 21.94 -14.53
N LEU A 238 1.31 21.60 -13.44
CA LEU A 238 1.01 20.23 -13.03
C LEU A 238 -0.45 20.09 -12.62
N HIS A 239 -0.94 18.85 -12.73
CA HIS A 239 -2.21 18.45 -12.16
C HIS A 239 -1.98 17.90 -10.75
N GLU A 240 -2.89 18.23 -9.82
CA GLU A 240 -2.84 17.73 -8.45
C GLU A 240 -4.22 17.38 -7.93
N SER A 241 -4.27 16.38 -7.05
CA SER A 241 -5.49 15.97 -6.38
C SER A 241 -6.09 17.12 -5.59
N THR A 242 -7.40 17.34 -5.73
CA THR A 242 -8.13 18.33 -4.91
C THR A 242 -8.05 17.98 -3.43
N TYR A 243 -7.88 16.70 -3.09
CA TYR A 243 -7.74 16.25 -1.71
C TYR A 243 -6.60 16.94 -0.96
N PHE A 244 -5.42 17.08 -1.57
CA PHE A 244 -4.28 17.73 -0.92
C PHE A 244 -4.37 19.25 -0.91
N THR A 245 -5.27 19.82 -1.71
CA THR A 245 -5.61 21.24 -1.65
C THR A 245 -6.57 21.51 -0.50
N ASP A 246 -7.56 20.63 -0.32
CA ASP A 246 -8.54 20.72 0.77
C ASP A 246 -7.94 20.31 2.12
N HIS A 247 -6.91 19.46 2.11
CA HIS A 247 -6.20 18.97 3.28
C HIS A 247 -4.67 19.14 3.15
N PRO A 248 -4.15 20.39 3.18
CA PRO A 248 -2.72 20.65 3.03
C PRO A 248 -1.89 20.08 4.19
N ASP A 249 -2.50 19.86 5.35
CA ASP A 249 -1.92 19.17 6.51
C ASP A 249 -1.56 17.69 6.21
N ARG A 250 -2.12 17.12 5.13
CA ARG A 250 -1.82 15.76 4.66
C ARG A 250 -0.61 15.67 3.76
N VAL A 251 -0.02 16.79 3.39
CA VAL A 251 1.29 16.82 2.75
C VAL A 251 2.35 16.97 3.83
N LEU A 252 3.10 15.91 4.10
CA LEU A 252 4.05 15.85 5.21
C LEU A 252 5.37 16.56 4.90
N GLY A 253 5.32 17.80 4.46
CA GLY A 253 6.48 18.63 4.15
C GLY A 253 6.10 19.86 3.34
N THR A 254 7.10 20.54 2.83
CA THR A 254 6.93 21.66 1.91
C THR A 254 6.91 21.15 0.49
N ARG A 255 5.81 21.41 -0.22
CA ARG A 255 5.65 21.17 -1.64
C ARG A 255 6.63 22.05 -2.44
N ASP A 256 7.29 21.46 -3.44
CA ASP A 256 8.10 22.15 -4.43
C ASP A 256 7.93 21.51 -5.82
N VAL A 257 8.15 22.27 -6.89
CA VAL A 257 8.05 21.79 -8.27
C VAL A 257 9.32 22.10 -9.05
N GLY A 258 10.08 21.05 -9.29
CA GLY A 258 11.29 21.10 -10.11
C GLY A 258 11.01 20.81 -11.58
N THR A 259 11.95 21.20 -12.44
CA THR A 259 12.05 20.68 -13.80
C THR A 259 13.29 19.80 -13.87
N ASP A 260 13.12 18.54 -14.26
CA ASP A 260 14.26 17.63 -14.36
C ASP A 260 15.10 17.89 -15.62
N TYR A 261 16.25 17.21 -15.74
CA TYR A 261 17.14 17.34 -16.90
C TYR A 261 16.46 17.04 -18.24
N TRP A 262 15.32 16.34 -18.23
CA TRP A 262 14.55 15.98 -19.40
C TRP A 262 13.41 16.97 -19.70
N GLY A 263 13.34 18.08 -18.96
CA GLY A 263 12.31 19.11 -19.13
C GLY A 263 10.96 18.77 -18.51
N MET A 264 10.86 17.67 -17.75
CA MET A 264 9.61 17.26 -17.12
C MET A 264 9.41 18.00 -15.80
N LYS A 265 8.21 18.57 -15.60
CA LYS A 265 7.77 19.09 -14.31
C LYS A 265 7.56 17.95 -13.33
N GLN A 266 8.03 18.13 -12.10
CA GLN A 266 8.17 17.07 -11.13
C GLN A 266 7.84 17.61 -9.74
N LEU A 267 6.77 17.09 -9.12
CA LEU A 267 6.40 17.41 -7.75
C LEU A 267 7.41 16.79 -6.77
N ALA A 268 7.90 17.57 -5.83
CA ALA A 268 8.71 17.12 -4.71
C ALA A 268 8.08 17.58 -3.38
N VAL A 269 8.35 16.83 -2.31
CA VAL A 269 7.93 17.20 -0.96
C VAL A 269 9.16 17.13 -0.06
N HIS A 270 9.53 18.27 0.51
CA HIS A 270 10.71 18.44 1.34
C HIS A 270 10.36 18.48 2.82
N ASP A 271 11.06 17.71 3.62
CA ASP A 271 10.96 17.73 5.08
C ASP A 271 12.39 17.69 5.64
N PRO A 272 13.11 18.83 5.64
CA PRO A 272 14.54 18.87 5.98
C PRO A 272 14.81 18.42 7.42
N ASP A 273 13.85 18.66 8.32
CA ASP A 273 13.95 18.32 9.73
C ASP A 273 13.59 16.85 10.04
N ARG A 274 13.21 16.06 9.02
CA ARG A 274 12.89 14.63 9.12
C ARG A 274 11.81 14.32 10.17
N THR A 275 10.81 15.19 10.28
CA THR A 275 9.71 15.10 11.24
C THR A 275 8.51 14.30 10.73
N TRP A 276 8.50 13.94 9.44
CA TRP A 276 7.38 13.25 8.81
C TRP A 276 6.90 11.99 9.54
N PRO A 277 7.72 11.16 10.22
CA PRO A 277 7.19 9.96 10.90
C PRO A 277 6.22 10.32 12.04
N GLY A 278 6.51 11.39 12.80
CA GLY A 278 5.63 11.90 13.84
C GLY A 278 4.36 12.51 13.25
N ARG A 279 4.50 13.28 12.17
CA ARG A 279 3.36 13.89 11.47
C ARG A 279 2.46 12.87 10.77
N LEU A 280 3.03 11.76 10.29
CA LEU A 280 2.27 10.63 9.74
C LEU A 280 1.34 10.04 10.80
N ASN A 281 1.85 9.79 12.01
CA ASN A 281 1.01 9.29 13.11
C ASN A 281 -0.17 10.23 13.39
N ALA A 282 0.10 11.53 13.50
CA ALA A 282 -0.95 12.52 13.75
C ALA A 282 -2.00 12.57 12.62
N ALA A 283 -1.56 12.55 11.36
CA ALA A 283 -2.46 12.54 10.22
C ALA A 283 -3.32 11.26 10.20
N LEU A 284 -2.72 10.09 10.37
CA LEU A 284 -3.50 8.85 10.35
C LEU A 284 -4.44 8.74 11.56
N ASP A 285 -4.03 9.21 12.74
CA ASP A 285 -4.90 9.29 13.93
C ASP A 285 -6.11 10.20 13.67
N ASP A 286 -5.92 11.32 12.95
CA ASP A 286 -7.03 12.22 12.59
C ASP A 286 -7.99 11.61 11.55
N ILE A 287 -7.48 10.92 10.52
CA ILE A 287 -8.32 10.15 9.58
C ILE A 287 -9.13 9.10 10.35
N ALA A 288 -8.48 8.41 11.29
CA ALA A 288 -9.15 7.43 12.12
C ALA A 288 -10.19 8.06 13.05
N HIS A 289 -9.98 9.28 13.55
CA HIS A 289 -10.96 9.97 14.37
C HIS A 289 -12.24 10.29 13.60
N HIS A 290 -12.11 10.71 12.33
CA HIS A 290 -13.24 11.04 11.46
C HIS A 290 -14.01 9.81 10.95
N HIS A 291 -13.35 8.65 10.85
CA HIS A 291 -13.91 7.44 10.21
C HIS A 291 -13.94 6.19 11.10
N GLY A 292 -13.43 6.29 12.31
CA GLY A 292 -13.33 5.20 13.28
C GLY A 292 -14.68 4.77 13.82
N ALA A 293 -14.67 3.65 14.53
CA ALA A 293 -15.87 2.93 14.93
C ALA A 293 -16.67 3.61 16.05
N HIS A 294 -17.17 4.85 15.87
CA HIS A 294 -18.21 5.48 16.71
C HIS A 294 -19.12 6.42 15.90
N SER A 295 -20.08 5.81 15.18
CA SER A 295 -21.48 6.26 15.12
C SER A 295 -22.30 5.18 14.38
N ASP A 296 -23.20 4.48 15.09
CA ASP A 296 -24.32 3.66 14.56
C ASP A 296 -24.17 2.16 14.23
N ARG A 297 -23.11 1.44 14.63
CA ARG A 297 -23.13 -0.03 14.53
C ARG A 297 -23.73 -0.69 15.78
N PRO A 298 -24.94 -1.27 15.76
CA PRO A 298 -25.34 -2.22 16.78
C PRO A 298 -24.40 -3.44 16.72
N PRO A 299 -24.05 -4.06 17.86
CA PRO A 299 -23.15 -5.20 17.88
C PRO A 299 -23.68 -6.28 16.93
N GLY A 300 -22.86 -6.64 15.93
CA GLY A 300 -23.13 -7.79 15.08
C GLY A 300 -23.20 -9.06 15.94
N PRO A 301 -23.95 -10.09 15.50
CA PRO A 301 -23.97 -11.35 16.23
C PRO A 301 -22.54 -11.89 16.37
N PRO A 302 -22.20 -12.52 17.51
CA PRO A 302 -20.88 -13.11 17.71
C PRO A 302 -20.57 -14.07 16.55
N PRO A 303 -19.31 -14.17 16.11
CA PRO A 303 -18.94 -15.10 15.05
C PRO A 303 -19.43 -16.48 15.42
N ALA A 304 -20.17 -17.12 14.52
CA ALA A 304 -20.57 -18.51 14.68
C ALA A 304 -19.30 -19.31 14.97
N SER A 305 -19.28 -19.97 16.13
CA SER A 305 -18.19 -20.85 16.54
C SER A 305 -17.78 -21.70 15.35
N ALA A 306 -16.58 -21.46 14.82
CA ALA A 306 -16.06 -22.23 13.70
C ALA A 306 -16.08 -23.69 14.14
N ARG A 307 -17.02 -24.47 13.60
CA ARG A 307 -16.97 -25.92 13.74
C ARG A 307 -15.66 -26.35 13.11
N PRO A 308 -14.82 -27.14 13.80
CA PRO A 308 -13.61 -27.66 13.18
C PRO A 308 -14.00 -28.41 11.91
N PHE A 309 -13.48 -27.93 10.79
CA PHE A 309 -13.60 -28.63 9.51
C PHE A 309 -12.99 -30.03 9.68
N PRO A 310 -13.69 -31.12 9.32
CA PRO A 310 -13.08 -32.43 9.32
C PRO A 310 -12.05 -32.46 8.18
N TRP A 311 -10.79 -32.64 8.55
CA TRP A 311 -9.72 -32.92 7.59
C TRP A 311 -10.06 -34.23 6.85
N PRO A 312 -9.91 -34.29 5.52
CA PRO A 312 -9.82 -35.58 4.86
C PRO A 312 -8.54 -36.27 5.37
N SER A 313 -8.70 -37.43 6.00
CA SER A 313 -7.57 -38.29 6.34
C SER A 313 -6.71 -38.48 5.09
N ALA A 314 -5.42 -38.14 5.18
CA ALA A 314 -4.48 -38.38 4.10
C ALA A 314 -4.48 -39.87 3.75
N THR A 315 -5.11 -40.24 2.63
CA THR A 315 -4.95 -41.57 2.06
C THR A 315 -3.54 -41.68 1.52
N ARG A 316 -2.75 -42.50 2.21
CA ARG A 316 -1.39 -42.86 1.82
C ARG A 316 -1.43 -43.51 0.42
N PRO A 317 -0.61 -43.07 -0.55
CA PRO A 317 -0.52 -43.78 -1.83
C PRO A 317 0.02 -45.20 -1.59
N PRO A 318 -0.52 -46.23 -2.27
CA PRO A 318 -0.08 -47.61 -2.08
C PRO A 318 1.33 -47.80 -2.67
N GLY A 319 2.31 -48.13 -1.83
CA GLY A 319 3.65 -48.53 -2.30
C GLY A 319 4.83 -48.21 -1.37
N GLU A 320 4.65 -47.39 -0.35
CA GLU A 320 5.78 -46.95 0.47
C GLU A 320 5.98 -47.83 1.72
N SER A 321 7.02 -48.66 1.72
CA SER A 321 7.42 -49.45 2.88
C SER A 321 7.90 -48.53 4.01
N PRO A 322 7.57 -48.82 5.29
CA PRO A 322 7.99 -47.97 6.39
C PRO A 322 9.51 -48.08 6.61
N GLY A 323 10.21 -46.96 6.46
CA GLY A 323 11.58 -46.81 6.93
C GLY A 323 11.68 -46.92 8.46
N PRO A 324 12.86 -47.29 9.00
CA PRO A 324 13.00 -47.61 10.42
C PRO A 324 12.89 -46.34 11.29
N GLN A 325 12.15 -46.48 12.38
CA GLN A 325 11.92 -45.42 13.36
C GLN A 325 13.18 -45.18 14.21
N LEU A 326 13.58 -43.92 14.32
CA LEU A 326 14.32 -43.33 15.44
C LEU A 326 13.61 -42.04 15.85
#